data_AF-A0A7Z0N2R6-F1
#
_entry.id   AF-A0A7Z0N2R6-F1
#
_cell.length_a   1.000
_cell.length_b   1.000
_cell.length_c   1.000
_cell.angle_alpha   90.00
_cell.angle_beta   90.00
_cell.angle_gamma   90.00
#
_symmetry.space_group_name_H-M   'P 1'
#
loop_
_entity.id
_entity.type
_entity.pdbx_description
1 polymer ?
#
loop_
_entity_poly.entity_id
_entity_poly.type
_entity_poly.pdbx_seq_one_letter_code
_entity_poly.pdbx_strand_id
1 'polypeptide(L)'
;MGTAGSDTIQAIVDNTQIGAVNDTLGAMDNIDGGAGRDTLVIEGNQSLAGTIKNVEIFQFVGSTNVGSGTAIDASAYAGLDTISLKNVVDSSVVVNKMLNNSTIDLVGSTAAGVHANLVATATNANITSSALTAHNAVSFTGAALKTVSFVGETGALANGGGIFINAAPATTTVNVKATGTTLLEISGTKVATIDASASSGNANIVIGAVAADLTVKGGAGDDVVEMNLAALSTKDSIDLGAGNDNMIFKIDASKAGAQTNYNVAAGVVTITTGTADGYALINKVGAEQVTFNLTGVTAETLSIDASKLTADKIGMMDSGSVNKLLNADTVISSTTGKALALTALRDTADPTKFAADAGTVNLESTTKGDFVNVTTNGIAGGSDFATLVLTGKGNVNFDNANGTLATSIDASGLSGSLNFKAGAKIETITLGSGKDVVDFTATQSSTYAATDVVTSFSTGDVLDLGVTGKANMVKFDATGAVSFEQALTQAVDSVANDASKAAWFTWTDGNTYVVKDTDTSKTVIDQNSGDLVIKLAGALDLTADGSGIILA
;
A
#
# COMPACT_ATOMS: atom_id res chain seq x y z
N MET A 1 -18.83 50.60 -0.49
CA MET A 1 -17.94 50.97 -1.60
C MET A 1 -16.52 50.73 -1.13
N GLY A 2 -15.72 49.99 -1.89
CA GLY A 2 -14.31 49.78 -1.59
C GLY A 2 -13.41 50.92 -2.11
N THR A 3 -12.12 50.68 -2.03
CA THR A 3 -11.03 51.63 -2.19
C THR A 3 -10.25 51.36 -3.50
N ALA A 4 -8.97 51.72 -3.53
CA ALA A 4 -8.07 51.40 -4.66
C ALA A 4 -7.16 50.20 -4.37
N GLY A 5 -7.31 49.56 -3.20
CA GLY A 5 -6.62 48.34 -2.81
C GLY A 5 -7.57 47.13 -2.84
N SER A 6 -7.08 45.96 -2.43
CA SER A 6 -7.96 44.80 -2.20
C SER A 6 -8.78 44.99 -0.94
N ASP A 7 -10.09 45.07 -1.10
CA ASP A 7 -11.07 45.23 -0.03
C ASP A 7 -11.83 43.93 0.25
N THR A 8 -12.22 43.74 1.52
CA THR A 8 -13.17 42.70 1.91
C THR A 8 -14.44 43.38 2.38
N ILE A 9 -15.53 43.17 1.64
CA ILE A 9 -16.87 43.66 1.96
C ILE A 9 -17.63 42.49 2.57
N GLN A 10 -18.13 42.65 3.79
CA GLN A 10 -18.89 41.60 4.47
C GLN A 10 -20.37 41.97 4.52
N ALA A 11 -21.23 41.14 3.93
CA ALA A 11 -22.65 41.19 4.18
C ALA A 11 -22.93 40.46 5.51
N ILE A 12 -22.80 41.19 6.62
CA ILE A 12 -22.97 40.63 7.96
C ILE A 12 -24.46 40.44 8.25
N VAL A 13 -24.83 39.24 8.72
CA VAL A 13 -26.10 39.03 9.42
C VAL A 13 -25.89 39.40 10.89
N ASP A 14 -26.38 40.55 11.34
CA ASP A 14 -26.39 40.86 12.78
C ASP A 14 -27.45 39.99 13.49
N ASN A 15 -27.04 38.78 13.90
CA ASN A 15 -27.89 37.83 14.62
C ASN A 15 -28.11 38.22 16.10
N THR A 16 -27.67 39.41 16.54
CA THR A 16 -27.85 39.88 17.94
C THR A 16 -29.07 40.78 18.14
N GLN A 17 -29.75 41.21 17.08
CA GLN A 17 -31.03 41.91 17.22
C GLN A 17 -32.20 40.94 17.37
N ILE A 18 -32.98 41.14 18.44
CA ILE A 18 -34.23 40.41 18.72
C ILE A 18 -35.24 40.71 17.60
N GLY A 19 -35.37 39.76 16.68
CA GLY A 19 -36.20 39.84 15.49
C GLY A 19 -35.33 39.49 14.29
N ALA A 20 -35.32 38.22 13.90
CA ALA A 20 -34.53 37.72 12.78
C ALA A 20 -34.90 38.46 11.48
N VAL A 21 -34.19 39.54 11.18
CA VAL A 21 -34.21 40.15 9.87
C VAL A 21 -33.27 39.29 9.03
N ASN A 22 -33.83 38.49 8.12
CA ASN A 22 -33.04 37.94 7.02
C ASN A 22 -32.48 39.15 6.25
N ASP A 23 -31.23 39.50 6.51
CA ASP A 23 -30.62 40.72 5.96
C ASP A 23 -30.22 40.51 4.50
N THR A 24 -31.21 40.30 3.63
CA THR A 24 -31.00 40.11 2.20
C THR A 24 -30.34 41.36 1.64
N LEU A 25 -29.28 41.18 0.84
CA LEU A 25 -28.84 42.24 -0.06
C LEU A 25 -29.99 42.55 -1.03
N GLY A 26 -30.79 43.54 -0.68
CA GLY A 26 -32.02 43.91 -1.34
C GLY A 26 -31.73 44.51 -2.71
N ALA A 27 -32.77 44.63 -3.53
CA ALA A 27 -32.64 45.18 -4.89
C ALA A 27 -32.12 46.63 -4.95
N MET A 28 -32.10 47.34 -3.82
CA MET A 28 -31.57 48.70 -3.71
C MET A 28 -30.09 48.75 -3.30
N ASP A 29 -29.51 47.64 -2.87
CA ASP A 29 -28.10 47.61 -2.49
C ASP A 29 -27.22 47.72 -3.72
N ASN A 30 -26.24 48.62 -3.66
CA ASN A 30 -25.25 48.83 -4.70
C ASN A 30 -23.86 48.63 -4.09
N ILE A 31 -23.30 47.44 -4.32
CA ILE A 31 -21.97 47.07 -3.87
C ILE A 31 -21.00 47.33 -5.03
N ASP A 32 -19.98 48.12 -4.74
CA ASP A 32 -18.87 48.39 -5.65
C ASP A 32 -17.58 48.17 -4.87
N GLY A 33 -16.76 47.19 -5.29
CA GLY A 33 -15.45 46.92 -4.68
C GLY A 33 -14.41 48.01 -4.97
N GLY A 34 -14.63 48.83 -6.01
CA GLY A 34 -13.68 49.86 -6.41
C GLY A 34 -12.62 49.30 -7.36
N ALA A 35 -11.36 49.65 -7.14
CA ALA A 35 -10.24 49.12 -7.91
C ALA A 35 -9.40 48.22 -7.01
N GLY A 36 -9.00 47.06 -7.51
CA GLY A 36 -8.29 46.08 -6.68
C GLY A 36 -8.69 44.67 -7.07
N ARG A 37 -8.41 43.73 -6.17
CA ARG A 37 -9.00 42.39 -6.20
C ARG A 37 -9.83 42.25 -4.95
N ASP A 38 -11.13 42.45 -5.09
CA ASP A 38 -12.06 42.66 -3.99
C ASP A 38 -12.84 41.38 -3.70
N THR A 39 -13.17 41.19 -2.41
CA THR A 39 -13.92 40.03 -1.92
C THR A 39 -15.25 40.47 -1.31
N LEU A 40 -16.36 39.90 -1.78
CA LEU A 40 -17.64 39.96 -1.07
C LEU A 40 -17.85 38.66 -0.29
N VAL A 41 -17.96 38.79 1.02
CA VAL A 41 -18.22 37.69 1.96
C VAL A 41 -19.73 37.63 2.25
N ILE A 42 -20.31 36.47 2.00
CA ILE A 42 -21.70 36.14 2.27
C ILE A 42 -21.76 35.08 3.38
N GLU A 43 -22.36 35.47 4.49
CA GLU A 43 -22.78 34.58 5.58
C GLU A 43 -24.31 34.53 5.57
N GLY A 44 -24.94 33.38 5.83
CA GLY A 44 -26.41 33.34 5.84
C GLY A 44 -27.06 33.10 4.47
N ASN A 45 -28.34 32.65 4.44
CA ASN A 45 -29.09 32.27 3.22
C ASN A 45 -29.58 33.53 2.53
N GLN A 46 -28.65 34.29 1.98
CA GLN A 46 -28.95 35.60 1.44
C GLN A 46 -29.28 35.49 -0.04
N SER A 47 -30.46 36.00 -0.41
CA SER A 47 -30.74 36.31 -1.80
C SER A 47 -29.92 37.54 -2.19
N LEU A 48 -29.09 37.39 -3.23
CA LEU A 48 -28.34 38.50 -3.83
C LEU A 48 -29.23 39.20 -4.86
N ALA A 49 -29.98 40.23 -4.44
CA ALA A 49 -30.88 40.98 -5.32
C ALA A 49 -30.32 42.34 -5.76
N GLY A 50 -29.28 42.85 -5.10
CA GLY A 50 -28.64 44.14 -5.39
C GLY A 50 -27.73 44.15 -6.63
N THR A 51 -27.25 45.34 -7.00
CA THR A 51 -26.22 45.51 -8.04
C THR A 51 -24.84 45.33 -7.42
N ILE A 52 -24.03 44.42 -7.96
CA ILE A 52 -22.68 44.17 -7.49
C ILE A 52 -21.70 44.38 -8.66
N LYS A 53 -20.67 45.21 -8.47
CA LYS A 53 -19.66 45.54 -9.47
C LYS A 53 -18.27 45.53 -8.87
N ASN A 54 -17.26 45.27 -9.71
CA ASN A 54 -15.84 45.26 -9.33
C ASN A 54 -15.62 44.37 -8.10
N VAL A 55 -16.09 43.12 -8.18
CA VAL A 55 -15.83 42.11 -7.15
C VAL A 55 -15.34 40.86 -7.86
N GLU A 56 -14.10 40.48 -7.56
CA GLU A 56 -13.42 39.36 -8.21
C GLU A 56 -13.66 38.05 -7.44
N ILE A 57 -13.89 38.12 -6.12
CA ILE A 57 -14.06 36.94 -5.26
C ILE A 57 -15.41 37.00 -4.54
N PHE A 58 -16.22 35.97 -4.72
CA PHE A 58 -17.38 35.72 -3.87
C PHE A 58 -17.10 34.60 -2.90
N GLN A 59 -17.10 34.92 -1.61
CA GLN A 59 -16.83 33.97 -0.55
C GLN A 59 -18.10 33.66 0.24
N PHE A 60 -18.56 32.42 0.17
CA PHE A 60 -19.63 31.89 0.99
C PHE A 60 -19.04 31.23 2.23
N VAL A 61 -19.50 31.62 3.43
CA VAL A 61 -18.98 31.12 4.71
C VAL A 61 -20.07 30.45 5.54
N GLY A 62 -19.77 29.25 6.05
CA GLY A 62 -20.59 28.57 7.07
C GLY A 62 -21.53 27.49 6.55
N SER A 63 -22.28 26.88 7.48
CA SER A 63 -22.87 25.54 7.30
C SER A 63 -24.25 25.47 6.65
N THR A 64 -24.93 26.60 6.55
CA THR A 64 -26.12 26.77 5.73
C THR A 64 -25.68 27.66 4.54
N ASN A 65 -26.44 27.75 3.45
CA ASN A 65 -26.51 28.99 2.64
C ASN A 65 -25.82 29.13 1.26
N VAL A 66 -25.81 28.09 0.43
CA VAL A 66 -25.93 28.34 -1.03
C VAL A 66 -27.22 27.67 -1.47
N GLY A 67 -28.35 28.29 -1.09
CA GLY A 67 -29.70 27.74 -0.97
C GLY A 67 -30.01 26.47 -1.77
N SER A 68 -30.66 25.51 -1.10
CA SER A 68 -31.24 24.29 -1.69
C SER A 68 -32.17 24.60 -2.88
N GLY A 69 -31.58 24.82 -4.05
CA GLY A 69 -32.28 25.12 -5.32
C GLY A 69 -31.93 26.45 -6.01
N THR A 70 -31.14 27.36 -5.42
CA THR A 70 -30.80 28.64 -6.07
C THR A 70 -29.36 28.62 -6.57
N ALA A 71 -29.17 28.43 -7.88
CA ALA A 71 -27.85 28.47 -8.48
C ALA A 71 -27.25 29.89 -8.46
N ILE A 72 -25.97 30.01 -8.15
CA ILE A 72 -25.21 31.27 -8.27
C ILE A 72 -25.05 31.57 -9.76
N ASP A 73 -25.51 32.72 -10.26
CA ASP A 73 -25.28 33.13 -11.66
C ASP A 73 -24.04 34.04 -11.74
N ALA A 74 -22.88 33.48 -12.10
CA ALA A 74 -21.63 34.22 -12.21
C ALA A 74 -21.69 35.36 -13.26
N SER A 75 -22.57 35.28 -14.26
CA SER A 75 -22.71 36.31 -15.29
C SER A 75 -23.36 37.60 -14.79
N ALA A 76 -24.01 37.57 -13.61
CA ALA A 76 -24.54 38.76 -12.97
C ALA A 76 -23.43 39.68 -12.41
N TYR A 77 -22.18 39.19 -12.35
CA TYR A 77 -21.08 39.84 -11.65
C TYR A 77 -19.89 40.04 -12.61
N ALA A 78 -19.78 41.24 -13.16
CA ALA A 78 -18.69 41.58 -14.06
C ALA A 78 -17.35 41.55 -13.29
N GLY A 79 -16.36 40.82 -13.81
CA GLY A 79 -15.03 40.69 -13.20
C GLY A 79 -14.87 39.50 -12.26
N LEU A 80 -15.94 38.76 -11.95
CA LEU A 80 -15.89 37.62 -11.04
C LEU A 80 -14.94 36.52 -11.57
N ASP A 81 -13.87 36.27 -10.82
CA ASP A 81 -12.87 35.26 -11.13
C ASP A 81 -12.97 34.03 -10.22
N THR A 82 -13.43 34.19 -8.98
CA THR A 82 -13.41 33.13 -7.96
C THR A 82 -14.73 33.04 -7.19
N ILE A 83 -15.23 31.81 -7.05
CA ILE A 83 -16.24 31.45 -6.05
C ILE A 83 -15.54 30.64 -4.96
N SER A 84 -15.42 31.22 -3.76
CA SER A 84 -14.83 30.59 -2.58
C SER A 84 -15.92 30.04 -1.68
N LEU A 85 -15.83 28.76 -1.34
CA LEU A 85 -16.71 28.04 -0.43
C LEU A 85 -15.90 27.70 0.82
N LYS A 86 -16.13 28.43 1.90
CA LYS A 86 -15.36 28.33 3.15
C LYS A 86 -16.20 27.74 4.27
N ASN A 87 -15.77 26.59 4.79
CA ASN A 87 -16.48 25.82 5.82
C ASN A 87 -17.95 25.54 5.47
N VAL A 88 -18.22 25.37 4.18
CA VAL A 88 -19.56 25.04 3.67
C VAL A 88 -19.79 23.55 3.81
N VAL A 89 -20.92 23.16 4.40
CA VAL A 89 -21.32 21.75 4.57
C VAL A 89 -22.60 21.40 3.80
N ASP A 90 -22.89 22.14 2.73
CA ASP A 90 -24.07 21.93 1.89
C ASP A 90 -23.97 20.62 1.06
N SER A 91 -25.10 19.98 0.84
CA SER A 91 -25.23 18.78 0.03
C SER A 91 -25.04 19.03 -1.47
N SER A 92 -25.32 20.23 -1.98
CA SER A 92 -25.10 20.56 -3.39
C SER A 92 -25.05 22.07 -3.67
N VAL A 93 -23.92 22.56 -4.16
CA VAL A 93 -23.75 23.93 -4.68
C VAL A 93 -23.83 23.92 -6.21
N VAL A 94 -24.55 24.88 -6.80
CA VAL A 94 -24.60 25.06 -8.28
C VAL A 94 -24.15 26.46 -8.64
N VAL A 95 -23.19 26.58 -9.55
CA VAL A 95 -22.69 27.84 -10.11
C VAL A 95 -22.92 27.83 -11.62
N ASN A 96 -23.66 28.80 -12.15
CA ASN A 96 -24.01 28.96 -13.55
C ASN A 96 -23.19 30.05 -14.23
N LYS A 97 -22.95 29.83 -15.53
CA LYS A 97 -22.30 30.78 -16.46
C LYS A 97 -20.94 31.25 -15.95
N MET A 98 -20.15 30.35 -15.37
CA MET A 98 -18.75 30.65 -15.02
C MET A 98 -17.95 30.99 -16.28
N LEU A 99 -17.09 32.00 -16.18
CA LEU A 99 -16.27 32.46 -17.29
C LEU A 99 -15.06 31.55 -17.48
N ASN A 100 -14.34 31.76 -18.58
CA ASN A 100 -13.09 31.06 -18.85
C ASN A 100 -12.04 31.40 -17.77
N ASN A 101 -11.31 30.39 -17.28
CA ASN A 101 -10.33 30.50 -16.20
C ASN A 101 -10.91 30.88 -14.81
N SER A 102 -12.23 30.84 -14.62
CA SER A 102 -12.81 31.03 -13.29
C SER A 102 -12.42 29.88 -12.34
N THR A 103 -12.36 30.19 -11.05
CA THR A 103 -11.91 29.30 -9.98
C THR A 103 -13.04 28.95 -9.02
N ILE A 104 -13.16 27.66 -8.67
CA ILE A 104 -13.86 27.21 -7.47
C ILE A 104 -12.81 27.02 -6.38
N ASP A 105 -12.91 27.78 -5.30
CA ASP A 105 -11.99 27.70 -4.17
C ASP A 105 -12.68 27.01 -2.98
N LEU A 106 -12.11 25.92 -2.48
CA LEU A 106 -12.67 25.13 -1.38
C LEU A 106 -11.77 25.24 -0.14
N VAL A 107 -12.27 25.85 0.93
CA VAL A 107 -11.50 26.09 2.16
C VAL A 107 -12.20 25.48 3.36
N GLY A 108 -11.68 24.40 3.94
CA GLY A 108 -12.32 23.77 5.12
C GLY A 108 -13.73 23.20 4.89
N SER A 109 -14.18 23.15 3.64
CA SER A 109 -15.53 22.75 3.27
C SER A 109 -15.69 21.23 3.20
N THR A 110 -16.90 20.75 3.48
CA THR A 110 -17.33 19.35 3.33
C THR A 110 -18.55 19.26 2.42
N ALA A 111 -18.58 20.11 1.38
CA ALA A 111 -19.71 20.15 0.46
C ALA A 111 -19.77 18.83 -0.34
N ALA A 112 -20.91 18.15 -0.31
CA ALA A 112 -21.02 16.83 -0.94
C ALA A 112 -20.99 16.89 -2.49
N GLY A 113 -21.25 18.06 -3.08
CA GLY A 113 -21.09 18.29 -4.51
C GLY A 113 -21.16 19.76 -4.93
N VAL A 114 -20.24 20.20 -5.77
CA VAL A 114 -20.23 21.49 -6.46
C VAL A 114 -20.42 21.23 -7.95
N HIS A 115 -21.40 21.90 -8.56
CA HIS A 115 -21.70 21.80 -9.99
C HIS A 115 -21.48 23.15 -10.65
N ALA A 116 -20.40 23.27 -11.41
CA ALA A 116 -20.00 24.48 -12.09
C ALA A 116 -20.31 24.39 -13.59
N ASN A 117 -21.34 25.11 -14.02
CA ASN A 117 -21.74 25.24 -15.42
C ASN A 117 -21.03 26.44 -16.04
N LEU A 118 -20.07 26.20 -16.93
CA LEU A 118 -19.35 27.25 -17.62
C LEU A 118 -20.14 27.81 -18.81
N VAL A 119 -19.81 29.03 -19.22
CA VAL A 119 -20.28 29.58 -20.49
C VAL A 119 -19.80 28.72 -21.67
N ALA A 120 -20.57 28.68 -22.75
CA ALA A 120 -20.33 27.76 -23.87
C ALA A 120 -18.95 27.91 -24.54
N THR A 121 -18.29 29.06 -24.39
CA THR A 121 -16.98 29.38 -24.96
C THR A 121 -15.81 29.15 -24.00
N ALA A 122 -16.06 28.81 -22.73
CA ALA A 122 -15.01 28.58 -21.76
C ALA A 122 -14.26 27.29 -22.09
N THR A 123 -12.93 27.38 -22.16
CA THR A 123 -12.04 26.26 -22.43
C THR A 123 -11.31 25.75 -21.20
N ASN A 124 -11.25 26.56 -20.14
CA ASN A 124 -10.51 26.26 -18.92
C ASN A 124 -11.38 26.52 -17.67
N ALA A 125 -11.22 25.65 -16.67
CA ALA A 125 -11.76 25.82 -15.33
C ALA A 125 -10.68 25.53 -14.28
N ASN A 126 -10.76 26.18 -13.12
CA ASN A 126 -9.79 25.98 -12.04
C ASN A 126 -10.49 25.55 -10.75
N ILE A 127 -9.81 24.71 -9.97
CA ILE A 127 -10.15 24.35 -8.60
C ILE A 127 -8.94 24.70 -7.72
N THR A 128 -9.17 25.38 -6.62
CA THR A 128 -8.20 25.48 -5.53
C THR A 128 -8.79 24.83 -4.29
N SER A 129 -7.96 24.17 -3.48
CA SER A 129 -8.42 23.64 -2.20
C SER A 129 -7.37 23.75 -1.11
N SER A 130 -7.82 24.10 0.08
CA SER A 130 -7.02 24.11 1.29
C SER A 130 -7.82 23.59 2.50
N ALA A 131 -7.11 22.91 3.41
CA ALA A 131 -7.66 22.43 4.68
C ALA A 131 -8.95 21.59 4.57
N LEU A 132 -9.10 20.77 3.52
CA LEU A 132 -10.29 19.92 3.36
C LEU A 132 -10.38 18.89 4.50
N THR A 133 -11.56 18.78 5.10
CA THR A 133 -11.83 17.83 6.20
C THR A 133 -12.69 16.65 5.76
N ALA A 134 -13.20 16.65 4.52
CA ALA A 134 -13.98 15.57 3.92
C ALA A 134 -13.79 15.48 2.39
N HIS A 135 -14.30 14.41 1.78
CA HIS A 135 -14.30 14.22 0.33
C HIS A 135 -15.30 15.19 -0.32
N ASN A 136 -14.81 16.08 -1.20
CA ASN A 136 -15.64 17.04 -1.93
C ASN A 136 -15.72 16.61 -3.40
N ALA A 137 -16.89 16.68 -4.00
CA ALA A 137 -17.05 16.46 -5.44
C ALA A 137 -17.17 17.81 -6.17
N VAL A 138 -16.42 18.01 -7.24
CA VAL A 138 -16.56 19.14 -8.15
C VAL A 138 -16.80 18.61 -9.56
N SER A 139 -17.92 19.00 -10.15
CA SER A 139 -18.27 18.67 -11.52
C SER A 139 -18.31 19.95 -12.36
N PHE A 140 -17.79 19.85 -13.58
CA PHE A 140 -17.87 20.93 -14.54
C PHE A 140 -18.73 20.51 -15.73
N THR A 141 -19.53 21.45 -16.25
CA THR A 141 -20.16 21.31 -17.56
C THR A 141 -19.80 22.48 -18.46
N GLY A 142 -19.60 22.22 -19.75
CA GLY A 142 -19.24 23.25 -20.71
C GLY A 142 -18.90 22.61 -22.06
N ALA A 143 -19.52 23.07 -23.14
CA ALA A 143 -19.36 22.45 -24.46
C ALA A 143 -17.94 22.60 -25.03
N ALA A 144 -17.24 23.68 -24.67
CA ALA A 144 -15.88 23.98 -25.11
C ALA A 144 -14.80 23.69 -24.05
N LEU A 145 -15.17 23.18 -22.86
CA LEU A 145 -14.22 22.92 -21.78
C LEU A 145 -13.22 21.85 -22.23
N LYS A 146 -11.92 22.18 -22.18
CA LYS A 146 -10.82 21.30 -22.56
C LYS A 146 -9.93 20.96 -21.37
N THR A 147 -9.75 21.92 -20.47
CA THR A 147 -8.79 21.81 -19.37
C THR A 147 -9.44 22.13 -18.03
N VAL A 148 -9.21 21.27 -17.05
CA VAL A 148 -9.47 21.55 -15.63
C VAL A 148 -8.13 21.60 -14.92
N SER A 149 -7.83 22.65 -14.17
CA SER A 149 -6.63 22.71 -13.34
C SER A 149 -7.01 22.64 -11.87
N PHE A 150 -6.31 21.82 -11.11
CA PHE A 150 -6.46 21.69 -9.67
C PHE A 150 -5.17 22.13 -8.97
N VAL A 151 -5.31 22.94 -7.92
CA VAL A 151 -4.22 23.32 -7.02
C VAL A 151 -4.62 22.99 -5.58
N GLY A 152 -3.87 22.09 -4.94
CA GLY A 152 -4.12 21.64 -3.56
C GLY A 152 -2.98 22.02 -2.63
N GLU A 153 -3.31 22.53 -1.45
CA GLU A 153 -2.34 22.83 -0.39
C GLU A 153 -2.38 21.83 0.77
N THR A 154 -1.23 21.64 1.42
CA THR A 154 -1.02 20.87 2.66
C THR A 154 -2.03 21.25 3.74
N GLY A 155 -3.04 20.41 3.91
CA GLY A 155 -3.65 20.12 5.19
C GLY A 155 -3.84 18.62 5.20
N ALA A 156 -3.32 17.92 6.21
CA ALA A 156 -3.50 16.47 6.32
C ALA A 156 -4.97 16.14 6.05
N LEU A 157 -5.24 15.39 4.98
CA LEU A 157 -6.57 14.87 4.69
C LEU A 157 -6.90 13.90 5.83
N ALA A 158 -7.42 14.43 6.93
CA ALA A 158 -7.79 13.65 8.08
C ALA A 158 -8.88 12.68 7.62
N ASN A 159 -8.54 11.39 7.51
CA ASN A 159 -9.47 10.30 7.18
C ASN A 159 -10.28 10.47 5.88
N GLY A 160 -9.61 10.48 4.72
CA GLY A 160 -10.29 10.29 3.43
C GLY A 160 -10.90 11.55 2.81
N GLY A 161 -10.43 12.73 3.20
CA GLY A 161 -10.64 13.93 2.38
C GLY A 161 -10.02 13.76 0.99
N GLY A 162 -10.61 14.34 -0.03
CA GLY A 162 -10.12 14.30 -1.41
C GLY A 162 -11.05 15.07 -2.35
N ILE A 163 -10.66 15.21 -3.62
CA ILE A 163 -11.50 15.84 -4.63
C ILE A 163 -11.90 14.85 -5.70
N PHE A 164 -13.20 14.66 -5.89
CA PHE A 164 -13.73 14.00 -7.08
C PHE A 164 -13.96 15.03 -8.20
N ILE A 165 -13.19 14.93 -9.28
CA ILE A 165 -13.35 15.73 -10.49
C ILE A 165 -14.17 14.93 -11.51
N ASN A 166 -15.42 15.34 -11.71
CA ASN A 166 -16.24 14.86 -12.83
C ASN A 166 -16.06 15.80 -14.02
N ALA A 167 -15.14 15.45 -14.91
CA ALA A 167 -14.79 16.25 -16.06
C ALA A 167 -15.89 16.24 -17.12
N ALA A 168 -16.15 17.40 -17.74
CA ALA A 168 -17.14 17.51 -18.80
C ALA A 168 -16.80 16.58 -19.98
N PRO A 169 -17.79 16.16 -20.81
CA PRO A 169 -17.55 15.30 -21.97
C PRO A 169 -16.64 15.87 -23.05
N ALA A 170 -16.22 17.14 -22.95
CA ALA A 170 -15.26 17.77 -23.86
C ALA A 170 -13.86 17.90 -23.25
N THR A 171 -13.71 17.72 -21.93
CA THR A 171 -12.44 17.88 -21.23
C THR A 171 -11.47 16.80 -21.66
N THR A 172 -10.28 17.22 -22.08
CA THR A 172 -9.19 16.35 -22.51
C THR A 172 -8.04 16.32 -21.52
N THR A 173 -7.91 17.35 -20.68
CA THR A 173 -6.74 17.55 -19.82
C THR A 173 -7.15 17.92 -18.40
N VAL A 174 -6.51 17.28 -17.42
CA VAL A 174 -6.56 17.67 -16.01
C VAL A 174 -5.13 17.99 -15.56
N ASN A 175 -4.87 19.23 -15.16
CA ASN A 175 -3.59 19.63 -14.57
C ASN A 175 -3.71 19.57 -13.04
N VAL A 176 -2.70 19.05 -12.37
CA VAL A 176 -2.66 18.88 -10.92
C VAL A 176 -1.41 19.56 -10.38
N LYS A 177 -1.58 20.37 -9.35
CA LYS A 177 -0.49 20.96 -8.58
C LYS A 177 -0.74 20.77 -7.09
N ALA A 178 -0.16 19.73 -6.53
CA ALA A 178 -0.20 19.45 -5.10
C ALA A 178 1.09 19.93 -4.43
N THR A 179 0.99 20.71 -3.36
CA THR A 179 2.14 21.07 -2.51
C THR A 179 2.26 20.18 -1.27
N GLY A 180 1.25 19.34 -1.01
CA GLY A 180 1.21 18.31 0.02
C GLY A 180 0.51 17.05 -0.47
N THR A 181 0.30 16.07 0.42
CA THR A 181 -0.45 14.86 0.09
C THR A 181 -1.89 15.18 -0.27
N THR A 182 -2.29 14.91 -1.51
CA THR A 182 -3.64 15.16 -2.02
C THR A 182 -4.24 13.91 -2.66
N LEU A 183 -5.46 13.55 -2.28
CA LEU A 183 -6.26 12.53 -2.97
C LEU A 183 -7.15 13.19 -4.03
N LEU A 184 -7.01 12.77 -5.28
CA LEU A 184 -7.84 13.16 -6.40
C LEU A 184 -8.48 11.93 -7.03
N GLU A 185 -9.80 11.93 -7.16
CA GLU A 185 -10.51 10.97 -7.99
C GLU A 185 -10.91 11.66 -9.29
N ILE A 186 -10.49 11.14 -10.44
CA ILE A 186 -10.73 11.77 -11.75
C ILE A 186 -11.59 10.84 -12.59
N SER A 187 -12.67 11.38 -13.13
CA SER A 187 -13.52 10.70 -14.11
C SER A 187 -13.87 11.61 -15.28
N GLY A 188 -14.01 11.03 -16.47
CA GLY A 188 -14.38 11.74 -17.69
C GLY A 188 -13.90 10.99 -18.92
N THR A 189 -14.81 10.45 -19.72
CA THR A 189 -14.52 9.53 -20.83
C THR A 189 -13.69 10.11 -21.98
N LYS A 190 -13.40 11.42 -21.94
CA LYS A 190 -12.51 12.11 -22.90
C LYS A 190 -11.22 12.64 -22.29
N VAL A 191 -11.02 12.51 -20.98
CA VAL A 191 -9.76 12.89 -20.34
C VAL A 191 -8.68 11.96 -20.86
N ALA A 192 -7.75 12.52 -21.62
CA ALA A 192 -6.63 11.83 -22.24
C ALA A 192 -5.29 12.25 -21.61
N THR A 193 -5.27 13.29 -20.77
CA THR A 193 -4.07 13.73 -20.06
C THR A 193 -4.41 14.11 -18.63
N ILE A 194 -3.66 13.55 -17.69
CA ILE A 194 -3.60 13.94 -16.28
C ILE A 194 -2.15 14.32 -16.01
N ASP A 195 -1.87 15.58 -15.70
CA ASP A 195 -0.51 16.08 -15.56
C ASP A 195 -0.29 16.70 -14.17
N ALA A 196 0.36 15.93 -13.29
CA ALA A 196 0.76 16.34 -11.95
C ALA A 196 2.24 16.77 -11.86
N SER A 197 2.93 16.97 -12.99
CA SER A 197 4.38 17.30 -13.03
C SER A 197 4.76 18.62 -12.34
N ALA A 198 3.77 19.48 -12.06
CA ALA A 198 3.96 20.70 -11.29
C ALA A 198 3.86 20.48 -9.76
N SER A 199 3.53 19.26 -9.31
CA SER A 199 3.35 18.92 -7.90
C SER A 199 4.69 18.72 -7.21
N SER A 200 4.84 19.36 -6.05
CA SER A 200 6.00 19.19 -5.17
C SER A 200 5.71 18.32 -3.94
N GLY A 201 4.43 18.00 -3.71
CA GLY A 201 4.00 17.01 -2.72
C GLY A 201 3.27 15.85 -3.40
N ASN A 202 2.87 14.87 -2.62
CA ASN A 202 2.34 13.60 -3.10
C ASN A 202 0.95 13.74 -3.75
N ALA A 203 0.84 13.37 -5.02
CA ALA A 203 -0.41 13.29 -5.77
C ALA A 203 -0.94 11.84 -5.77
N ASN A 204 -2.02 11.59 -5.02
CA ASN A 204 -2.71 10.31 -5.00
C ASN A 204 -3.90 10.38 -5.97
N ILE A 205 -3.75 9.84 -7.17
CA ILE A 205 -4.70 9.97 -8.27
C ILE A 205 -5.43 8.64 -8.49
N VAL A 206 -6.73 8.61 -8.26
CA VAL A 206 -7.62 7.49 -8.61
C VAL A 206 -8.29 7.79 -9.94
N ILE A 207 -8.06 6.94 -10.93
CA ILE A 207 -8.55 7.11 -12.29
C ILE A 207 -9.76 6.21 -12.52
N GLY A 208 -10.91 6.85 -12.74
CA GLY A 208 -12.16 6.21 -13.14
C GLY A 208 -12.23 5.93 -14.64
N ALA A 209 -13.41 6.15 -15.23
CA ALA A 209 -13.59 6.02 -16.69
C ALA A 209 -12.95 7.21 -17.41
N VAL A 210 -11.91 6.95 -18.22
CA VAL A 210 -11.15 7.93 -18.99
C VAL A 210 -11.05 7.57 -20.47
N ALA A 211 -10.43 8.42 -21.28
CA ALA A 211 -10.19 8.13 -22.70
C ALA A 211 -9.17 7.00 -22.88
N ALA A 212 -9.20 6.36 -24.05
CA ALA A 212 -8.07 5.57 -24.52
C ALA A 212 -6.88 6.49 -24.84
N ASP A 213 -5.67 5.92 -24.87
CA ASP A 213 -4.42 6.62 -25.17
C ASP A 213 -4.10 7.66 -24.07
N LEU A 214 -4.28 7.25 -22.80
CA LEU A 214 -4.16 8.09 -21.62
C LEU A 214 -2.69 8.44 -21.33
N THR A 215 -2.43 9.72 -21.10
CA THR A 215 -1.16 10.19 -20.53
C THR A 215 -1.35 10.56 -19.06
N VAL A 216 -0.56 9.98 -18.17
CA VAL A 216 -0.50 10.35 -16.74
C VAL A 216 0.91 10.77 -16.40
N LYS A 217 1.07 11.91 -15.74
CA LYS A 217 2.34 12.34 -15.18
C LYS A 217 2.23 12.58 -13.69
N GLY A 218 3.13 12.03 -12.90
CA GLY A 218 3.36 12.41 -11.51
C GLY A 218 4.28 13.63 -11.40
N GLY A 219 4.55 14.04 -10.17
CA GLY A 219 5.37 15.16 -9.76
C GLY A 219 6.71 14.74 -9.18
N ALA A 220 7.14 15.44 -8.12
CA ALA A 220 8.42 15.21 -7.44
C ALA A 220 8.27 14.60 -6.03
N GLY A 221 7.05 14.29 -5.60
CA GLY A 221 6.75 13.63 -4.33
C GLY A 221 6.51 12.14 -4.52
N ASP A 222 6.27 11.41 -3.42
CA ASP A 222 5.94 9.97 -3.50
C ASP A 222 4.48 9.81 -3.95
N ASP A 223 4.29 9.66 -5.26
CA ASP A 223 2.97 9.68 -5.87
C ASP A 223 2.30 8.31 -5.90
N VAL A 224 0.97 8.31 -5.91
CA VAL A 224 0.18 7.09 -6.05
C VAL A 224 -0.79 7.25 -7.20
N VAL A 225 -0.73 6.39 -8.20
CA VAL A 225 -1.76 6.33 -9.24
C VAL A 225 -2.51 5.02 -9.10
N GLU A 226 -3.84 5.08 -9.10
CA GLU A 226 -4.71 3.91 -9.04
C GLU A 226 -5.61 3.87 -10.27
N MET A 227 -5.64 2.75 -10.98
CA MET A 227 -6.51 2.60 -12.15
C MET A 227 -6.89 1.16 -12.43
N ASN A 228 -7.93 0.96 -13.24
CA ASN A 228 -8.30 -0.38 -13.70
C ASN A 228 -7.31 -0.89 -14.75
N LEU A 229 -6.72 -2.08 -14.53
CA LEU A 229 -5.77 -2.70 -15.47
C LEU A 229 -6.41 -2.94 -16.85
N ALA A 230 -7.71 -3.24 -16.87
CA ALA A 230 -8.51 -3.41 -18.08
C ALA A 230 -8.60 -2.14 -18.96
N ALA A 231 -8.42 -0.96 -18.37
CA ALA A 231 -8.50 0.30 -19.10
C ALA A 231 -7.22 0.63 -19.87
N LEU A 232 -6.12 -0.10 -19.60
CA LEU A 232 -4.83 0.18 -20.22
C LEU A 232 -4.73 -0.33 -21.66
N SER A 233 -4.09 0.49 -22.50
CA SER A 233 -3.77 0.26 -23.90
C SER A 233 -2.30 0.55 -24.21
N THR A 234 -1.75 -0.01 -25.29
CA THR A 234 -0.34 0.13 -25.70
C THR A 234 0.14 1.56 -25.93
N LYS A 235 -0.79 2.48 -26.11
CA LYS A 235 -0.54 3.89 -26.39
C LYS A 235 -0.62 4.77 -25.14
N ASP A 236 -1.03 4.21 -24.02
CA ASP A 236 -1.02 4.93 -22.76
C ASP A 236 0.45 5.20 -22.36
N SER A 237 0.66 6.36 -21.75
CA SER A 237 1.97 6.84 -21.30
C SER A 237 1.85 7.27 -19.85
N ILE A 238 2.43 6.50 -18.94
CA ILE A 238 2.43 6.84 -17.52
C ILE A 238 3.87 7.09 -17.11
N ASP A 239 4.13 8.23 -16.49
CA ASP A 239 5.43 8.65 -15.99
C ASP A 239 5.20 9.26 -14.61
N LEU A 240 5.46 8.52 -13.53
CA LEU A 240 5.16 9.01 -12.18
C LEU A 240 6.16 10.06 -11.67
N GLY A 241 7.21 10.36 -12.44
CA GLY A 241 8.15 11.42 -12.11
C GLY A 241 9.24 10.97 -11.16
N ALA A 242 9.51 11.77 -10.13
CA ALA A 242 10.55 11.50 -9.15
C ALA A 242 9.92 11.27 -7.78
N GLY A 243 10.48 10.35 -7.00
CA GLY A 243 9.92 9.95 -5.72
C GLY A 243 9.83 8.44 -5.64
N ASN A 244 9.35 7.93 -4.52
CA ASN A 244 9.07 6.51 -4.35
C ASN A 244 7.63 6.22 -4.80
N ASP A 245 7.41 6.20 -6.10
CA ASP A 245 6.06 6.17 -6.67
C ASP A 245 5.43 4.77 -6.67
N ASN A 246 4.10 4.72 -6.49
CA ASN A 246 3.33 3.49 -6.48
C ASN A 246 2.20 3.50 -7.52
N MET A 247 2.19 2.48 -8.38
CA MET A 247 1.11 2.23 -9.32
C MET A 247 0.22 1.10 -8.82
N ILE A 248 -1.04 1.41 -8.49
CA ILE A 248 -2.06 0.44 -8.05
C ILE A 248 -2.96 0.04 -9.22
N PHE A 249 -2.92 -1.23 -9.60
CA PHE A 249 -3.81 -1.81 -10.60
C PHE A 249 -5.00 -2.51 -9.95
N LYS A 250 -6.19 -1.96 -10.17
CA LYS A 250 -7.45 -2.64 -9.91
C LYS A 250 -7.73 -3.69 -10.98
N ILE A 251 -7.99 -4.91 -10.54
CA ILE A 251 -8.37 -6.03 -11.40
C ILE A 251 -9.79 -6.42 -11.01
N ASP A 252 -10.74 -6.22 -11.92
CA ASP A 252 -12.12 -6.64 -11.74
C ASP A 252 -12.30 -8.03 -12.36
N ALA A 253 -12.15 -9.05 -11.54
CA ALA A 253 -12.20 -10.44 -11.99
C ALA A 253 -13.58 -10.84 -12.53
N SER A 254 -14.65 -10.14 -12.13
CA SER A 254 -16.00 -10.39 -12.67
C SER A 254 -16.10 -10.12 -14.18
N LYS A 255 -15.12 -9.43 -14.77
CA LYS A 255 -15.06 -9.05 -16.20
C LYS A 255 -14.11 -9.88 -17.06
N ALA A 256 -13.59 -11.00 -16.54
CA ALA A 256 -12.46 -11.71 -17.13
C ALA A 256 -12.67 -12.36 -18.52
N GLY A 257 -13.89 -12.42 -19.04
CA GLY A 257 -14.17 -12.93 -20.39
C GLY A 257 -13.96 -11.90 -21.52
N ALA A 258 -13.59 -10.66 -21.21
CA ALA A 258 -13.61 -9.55 -22.17
C ALA A 258 -12.34 -8.68 -22.19
N GLN A 259 -11.26 -9.07 -21.50
CA GLN A 259 -10.09 -8.21 -21.29
C GLN A 259 -8.83 -8.81 -21.91
N THR A 260 -7.99 -7.94 -22.50
CA THR A 260 -6.73 -8.35 -23.15
C THR A 260 -5.58 -8.54 -22.16
N ASN A 261 -5.67 -7.92 -20.97
CA ASN A 261 -4.54 -7.74 -20.05
C ASN A 261 -4.50 -8.80 -18.94
N TYR A 262 -5.58 -9.56 -18.72
CA TYR A 262 -5.63 -10.67 -17.76
C TYR A 262 -6.67 -11.71 -18.17
N ASN A 263 -6.51 -12.93 -17.66
CA ASN A 263 -7.39 -14.06 -17.87
C ASN A 263 -7.80 -14.64 -16.52
N VAL A 264 -9.03 -15.14 -16.43
CA VAL A 264 -9.48 -15.91 -15.27
C VAL A 264 -9.78 -17.32 -15.71
N ALA A 265 -9.04 -18.26 -15.15
CA ALA A 265 -9.22 -19.69 -15.40
C ALA A 265 -9.20 -20.43 -14.06
N ALA A 266 -10.23 -21.27 -13.84
CA ALA A 266 -10.34 -22.11 -12.64
C ALA A 266 -10.21 -21.34 -11.30
N GLY A 267 -10.72 -20.10 -11.23
CA GLY A 267 -10.62 -19.26 -10.03
C GLY A 267 -9.23 -18.68 -9.80
N VAL A 268 -8.34 -18.70 -10.80
CA VAL A 268 -7.04 -18.03 -10.77
C VAL A 268 -7.06 -16.91 -11.80
N VAL A 269 -6.78 -15.69 -11.35
CA VAL A 269 -6.58 -14.53 -12.21
C VAL A 269 -5.11 -14.52 -12.57
N THR A 270 -4.80 -14.75 -13.83
CA THR A 270 -3.42 -14.62 -14.33
C THR A 270 -3.33 -13.36 -15.16
N ILE A 271 -2.33 -12.53 -14.90
CA ILE A 271 -2.00 -11.43 -15.80
C ILE A 271 -1.43 -12.06 -17.08
N THR A 272 -2.30 -12.28 -18.07
CA THR A 272 -1.96 -13.03 -19.27
C THR A 272 -1.18 -12.21 -20.27
N THR A 273 -0.14 -12.86 -20.79
CA THR A 273 0.76 -12.40 -21.86
C THR A 273 0.25 -12.77 -23.25
N GLY A 274 -1.08 -12.80 -23.44
CA GLY A 274 -1.69 -13.19 -24.72
C GLY A 274 -1.35 -12.26 -25.89
N THR A 275 -0.91 -11.03 -25.59
CA THR A 275 -0.28 -10.10 -26.52
C THR A 275 0.92 -9.46 -25.81
N ALA A 276 1.89 -8.97 -26.57
CA ALA A 276 3.19 -8.47 -26.10
C ALA A 276 3.14 -7.24 -25.15
N ASP A 277 1.98 -6.89 -24.62
CA ASP A 277 1.67 -5.52 -24.19
C ASP A 277 1.36 -5.37 -22.70
N GLY A 278 0.86 -6.40 -21.99
CA GLY A 278 0.41 -6.25 -20.59
C GLY A 278 1.52 -5.80 -19.63
N TYR A 279 2.59 -6.59 -19.51
CA TYR A 279 3.76 -6.23 -18.70
C TYR A 279 4.58 -5.09 -19.32
N ALA A 280 4.62 -5.00 -20.65
CA ALA A 280 5.29 -3.90 -21.32
C ALA A 280 4.64 -2.54 -20.99
N LEU A 281 3.33 -2.52 -20.75
CA LEU A 281 2.62 -1.34 -20.29
C LEU A 281 2.92 -1.02 -18.83
N ILE A 282 2.90 -2.03 -17.96
CA ILE A 282 3.24 -1.86 -16.55
C ILE A 282 4.68 -1.34 -16.38
N ASN A 283 5.62 -1.86 -17.15
CA ASN A 283 7.04 -1.48 -17.05
C ASN A 283 7.34 -0.08 -17.59
N LYS A 284 6.51 0.43 -18.51
CA LYS A 284 6.65 1.80 -19.02
C LYS A 284 6.32 2.87 -17.97
N VAL A 285 5.59 2.50 -16.92
CA VAL A 285 5.12 3.41 -15.86
C VAL A 285 6.29 4.07 -15.11
N GLY A 286 7.43 3.38 -15.00
CA GLY A 286 8.59 3.86 -14.25
C GLY A 286 8.39 3.88 -12.72
N ALA A 287 7.32 3.28 -12.20
CA ALA A 287 7.04 3.21 -10.77
C ALA A 287 8.08 2.35 -10.04
N GLU A 288 8.48 2.77 -8.83
CA GLU A 288 9.31 1.95 -7.94
C GLU A 288 8.51 0.75 -7.42
N GLN A 289 7.21 0.97 -7.13
CA GLN A 289 6.29 -0.06 -6.68
C GLN A 289 5.12 -0.24 -7.66
N VAL A 290 4.80 -1.50 -7.95
CA VAL A 290 3.54 -1.87 -8.62
C VAL A 290 2.72 -2.73 -7.68
N THR A 291 1.52 -2.27 -7.36
CA THR A 291 0.58 -2.96 -6.47
C THR A 291 -0.60 -3.50 -7.26
N PHE A 292 -1.01 -4.73 -6.97
CA PHE A 292 -2.19 -5.34 -7.57
C PHE A 292 -3.32 -5.52 -6.56
N ASN A 293 -4.51 -5.04 -6.92
CA ASN A 293 -5.70 -5.07 -6.10
C ASN A 293 -6.82 -5.83 -6.82
N LEU A 294 -7.09 -7.05 -6.35
CA LEU A 294 -8.15 -7.88 -6.89
C LEU A 294 -9.50 -7.46 -6.30
N THR A 295 -10.48 -7.19 -7.14
CA THR A 295 -11.83 -6.77 -6.75
C THR A 295 -12.87 -7.62 -7.47
N GLY A 296 -14.07 -7.70 -6.88
CA GLY A 296 -15.25 -8.25 -7.57
C GLY A 296 -15.52 -9.74 -7.43
N VAL A 297 -14.75 -10.51 -6.64
CA VAL A 297 -15.06 -11.92 -6.32
C VAL A 297 -14.38 -12.37 -5.03
N THR A 298 -14.97 -13.37 -4.35
CA THR A 298 -14.58 -13.81 -3.00
C THR A 298 -13.61 -15.00 -2.96
N ALA A 299 -13.26 -15.61 -4.09
CA ALA A 299 -12.56 -16.91 -4.10
C ALA A 299 -11.44 -17.02 -5.15
N GLU A 300 -10.94 -15.91 -5.67
CA GLU A 300 -9.90 -15.95 -6.71
C GLU A 300 -8.51 -15.62 -6.16
N THR A 301 -7.51 -16.33 -6.67
CA THR A 301 -6.10 -16.03 -6.39
C THR A 301 -5.52 -15.28 -7.58
N LEU A 302 -4.82 -14.17 -7.33
CA LEU A 302 -4.07 -13.48 -8.38
C LEU A 302 -2.73 -14.20 -8.61
N SER A 303 -2.27 -14.33 -9.85
CA SER A 303 -0.96 -14.89 -10.19
C SER A 303 -0.16 -13.92 -11.06
N ILE A 304 1.03 -13.58 -10.60
CA ILE A 304 1.93 -12.60 -11.21
C ILE A 304 3.26 -13.27 -11.55
N ASP A 305 3.77 -13.03 -12.76
CA ASP A 305 5.14 -13.36 -13.17
C ASP A 305 6.04 -12.13 -12.95
N ALA A 306 6.79 -12.12 -11.85
CA ALA A 306 7.65 -11.01 -11.43
C ALA A 306 8.84 -10.80 -12.38
N SER A 307 9.34 -11.85 -13.04
CA SER A 307 10.42 -11.75 -14.02
C SER A 307 10.12 -10.84 -15.22
N LYS A 308 8.84 -10.48 -15.38
CA LYS A 308 8.36 -9.58 -16.43
C LYS A 308 8.15 -8.15 -15.92
N LEU A 309 8.34 -7.87 -14.65
CA LEU A 309 8.24 -6.53 -14.07
C LEU A 309 9.63 -5.89 -14.04
N THR A 310 9.66 -4.57 -14.23
CA THR A 310 10.87 -3.75 -14.01
C THR A 310 10.83 -2.99 -12.69
N ALA A 311 9.73 -3.09 -11.93
CA ALA A 311 9.60 -2.46 -10.63
C ALA A 311 10.35 -3.27 -9.57
N ASP A 312 11.00 -2.57 -8.64
CA ASP A 312 11.77 -3.19 -7.55
C ASP A 312 10.86 -3.75 -6.45
N LYS A 313 9.63 -3.22 -6.35
CA LYS A 313 8.62 -3.61 -5.35
C LYS A 313 7.33 -4.07 -6.01
N ILE A 314 6.81 -5.22 -5.55
CA ILE A 314 5.55 -5.81 -6.01
C ILE A 314 4.59 -5.89 -4.82
N GLY A 315 3.56 -5.06 -4.83
CA GLY A 315 2.50 -5.08 -3.82
C GLY A 315 1.35 -6.01 -4.18
N MET A 316 0.80 -6.72 -3.18
CA MET A 316 -0.41 -7.51 -3.30
C MET A 316 -1.42 -7.11 -2.20
N MET A 317 -2.59 -6.63 -2.63
CA MET A 317 -3.69 -6.26 -1.72
C MET A 317 -4.72 -7.38 -1.50
N ASP A 318 -4.61 -8.51 -2.20
CA ASP A 318 -5.47 -9.67 -1.99
C ASP A 318 -4.63 -10.96 -2.01
N SER A 319 -5.27 -12.08 -1.67
CA SER A 319 -4.66 -13.40 -1.76
C SER A 319 -4.17 -13.66 -3.17
N GLY A 320 -2.96 -14.18 -3.29
CA GLY A 320 -2.38 -14.45 -4.59
C GLY A 320 -1.05 -15.17 -4.51
N SER A 321 -0.44 -15.30 -5.67
CA SER A 321 0.81 -15.97 -5.93
C SER A 321 1.71 -15.05 -6.75
N VAL A 322 2.96 -14.87 -6.31
CA VAL A 322 3.99 -14.24 -7.13
C VAL A 322 4.99 -15.30 -7.53
N ASN A 323 5.28 -15.35 -8.83
CA ASN A 323 6.11 -16.37 -9.45
C ASN A 323 7.30 -15.74 -10.13
N LYS A 324 8.39 -16.51 -10.28
CA LYS A 324 9.63 -16.11 -10.96
C LYS A 324 10.19 -14.75 -10.49
N LEU A 325 10.25 -14.53 -9.17
CA LEU A 325 10.93 -13.35 -8.62
C LEU A 325 12.39 -13.29 -9.08
N LEU A 326 12.87 -12.08 -9.34
CA LEU A 326 14.28 -11.79 -9.59
C LEU A 326 15.00 -11.51 -8.26
N ASN A 327 16.34 -11.53 -8.31
CA ASN A 327 17.17 -11.18 -7.15
C ASN A 327 16.95 -9.70 -6.79
N ALA A 328 16.80 -9.38 -5.50
CA ALA A 328 16.49 -8.06 -4.93
C ALA A 328 15.04 -7.58 -5.06
N ASP A 329 14.15 -8.37 -5.67
CA ASP A 329 12.72 -8.06 -5.66
C ASP A 329 12.19 -8.04 -4.21
N THR A 330 11.36 -7.03 -3.94
CA THR A 330 10.62 -6.93 -2.68
C THR A 330 9.14 -7.20 -2.92
N VAL A 331 8.59 -8.23 -2.30
CA VAL A 331 7.14 -8.48 -2.36
C VAL A 331 6.49 -7.99 -1.08
N ILE A 332 5.47 -7.16 -1.25
CA ILE A 332 4.75 -6.51 -0.16
C ILE A 332 3.35 -7.10 -0.08
N SER A 333 2.99 -7.68 1.08
CA SER A 333 1.61 -8.05 1.39
C SER A 333 0.99 -6.95 2.25
N SER A 334 -0.09 -6.34 1.78
CA SER A 334 -0.64 -5.13 2.41
C SER A 334 -2.01 -5.31 3.08
N THR A 335 -2.53 -6.54 3.17
CA THR A 335 -3.92 -6.76 3.60
C THR A 335 -4.06 -7.91 4.59
N THR A 336 -4.72 -7.62 5.71
CA THR A 336 -4.93 -8.56 6.82
C THR A 336 -5.80 -9.74 6.43
N GLY A 337 -5.38 -10.94 6.84
CA GLY A 337 -6.11 -12.19 6.60
C GLY A 337 -6.05 -12.70 5.15
N LYS A 338 -5.23 -12.10 4.28
CA LYS A 338 -5.00 -12.57 2.91
C LYS A 338 -3.70 -13.37 2.84
N ALA A 339 -3.72 -14.45 2.06
CA ALA A 339 -2.59 -15.35 1.91
C ALA A 339 -1.79 -14.99 0.66
N LEU A 340 -0.55 -14.58 0.85
CA LEU A 340 0.42 -14.42 -0.22
C LEU A 340 1.26 -15.70 -0.34
N ALA A 341 1.21 -16.36 -1.48
CA ALA A 341 2.06 -17.48 -1.85
C ALA A 341 3.18 -17.03 -2.79
N LEU A 342 4.35 -17.67 -2.71
CA LEU A 342 5.43 -17.48 -3.67
C LEU A 342 5.67 -18.81 -4.37
N THR A 343 5.38 -18.91 -5.68
CA THR A 343 5.43 -20.19 -6.40
C THR A 343 6.45 -20.13 -7.53
N ALA A 344 7.38 -21.09 -7.60
CA ALA A 344 8.41 -21.16 -8.65
C ALA A 344 9.24 -19.88 -8.82
N LEU A 345 10.11 -19.59 -7.84
CA LEU A 345 11.00 -18.42 -7.78
C LEU A 345 12.10 -18.37 -8.87
N ARG A 346 12.09 -19.30 -9.84
CA ARG A 346 12.98 -19.29 -11.01
C ARG A 346 12.21 -19.61 -12.28
N ASP A 347 12.64 -19.01 -13.39
CA ASP A 347 12.25 -19.48 -14.70
C ASP A 347 12.93 -20.82 -14.99
N THR A 348 12.18 -21.93 -14.86
CA THR A 348 12.69 -23.27 -15.17
C THR A 348 13.08 -23.43 -16.64
N ALA A 349 12.64 -22.53 -17.52
CA ALA A 349 12.97 -22.53 -18.94
C ALA A 349 14.37 -21.95 -19.25
N ASP A 350 14.96 -21.13 -18.37
CA ASP A 350 16.28 -20.53 -18.58
C ASP A 350 17.05 -20.36 -17.26
N PRO A 351 17.61 -21.44 -16.69
CA PRO A 351 18.37 -21.40 -15.45
C PRO A 351 19.68 -20.59 -15.55
N THR A 352 20.08 -20.15 -16.74
CA THR A 352 21.36 -19.44 -16.97
C THR A 352 21.27 -17.93 -16.83
N LYS A 353 20.06 -17.36 -16.84
CA LYS A 353 19.84 -15.91 -16.62
C LYS A 353 19.95 -15.46 -15.17
N PHE A 354 19.97 -16.40 -14.24
CA PHE A 354 20.19 -16.15 -12.83
C PHE A 354 21.59 -16.65 -12.51
N ALA A 355 22.58 -15.77 -12.64
CA ALA A 355 23.91 -16.07 -12.13
C ALA A 355 23.78 -16.54 -10.67
N ALA A 356 24.64 -17.48 -10.26
CA ALA A 356 24.69 -18.07 -8.92
C ALA A 356 25.11 -17.06 -7.82
N ASP A 357 24.71 -15.79 -7.97
CA ASP A 357 24.86 -14.76 -6.98
C ASP A 357 23.75 -14.92 -5.95
N ALA A 358 24.16 -14.87 -4.68
CA ALA A 358 23.38 -14.95 -3.47
C ALA A 358 22.26 -13.88 -3.45
N GLY A 359 21.17 -14.14 -4.18
CA GLY A 359 20.02 -13.26 -4.26
C GLY A 359 19.31 -13.17 -2.92
N THR A 360 18.97 -11.96 -2.52
CA THR A 360 18.06 -11.68 -1.42
C THR A 360 16.66 -11.47 -1.98
N VAL A 361 15.67 -12.18 -1.43
CA VAL A 361 14.24 -11.88 -1.63
C VAL A 361 13.75 -11.19 -0.37
N ASN A 362 13.16 -10.01 -0.51
CA ASN A 362 12.57 -9.29 0.63
C ASN A 362 11.06 -9.52 0.66
N LEU A 363 10.52 -9.95 1.79
CA LEU A 363 9.08 -9.99 2.03
C LEU A 363 8.72 -9.00 3.12
N GLU A 364 7.86 -8.05 2.79
CA GLU A 364 7.37 -7.06 3.74
C GLU A 364 5.88 -7.28 3.99
N SER A 365 5.49 -7.33 5.27
CA SER A 365 4.09 -7.24 5.66
C SER A 365 3.81 -5.92 6.36
N THR A 366 2.93 -5.09 5.80
CA THR A 366 2.69 -3.74 6.32
C THR A 366 1.67 -3.70 7.47
N THR A 367 0.83 -4.73 7.62
CA THR A 367 -0.28 -4.75 8.59
C THR A 367 -0.21 -5.92 9.60
N LYS A 368 -0.64 -5.66 10.84
CA LYS A 368 -0.61 -6.66 11.91
C LYS A 368 -1.73 -7.68 11.69
N GLY A 369 -1.37 -8.98 11.65
CA GLY A 369 -2.31 -10.08 11.41
C GLY A 369 -2.42 -10.51 9.95
N ASP A 370 -1.59 -9.96 9.06
CA ASP A 370 -1.40 -10.50 7.72
C ASP A 370 -0.75 -11.88 7.83
N PHE A 371 -1.04 -12.77 6.88
CA PHE A 371 -0.43 -14.09 6.79
C PHE A 371 0.25 -14.21 5.44
N VAL A 372 1.57 -14.00 5.40
CA VAL A 372 2.34 -14.40 4.22
C VAL A 372 2.55 -15.90 4.33
N ASN A 373 1.94 -16.69 3.44
CA ASN A 373 2.09 -18.14 3.44
C ASN A 373 2.99 -18.56 2.29
N VAL A 374 4.29 -18.59 2.56
CA VAL A 374 5.28 -19.03 1.58
C VAL A 374 5.23 -20.56 1.53
N THR A 375 4.46 -21.08 0.57
CA THR A 375 4.33 -22.53 0.31
C THR A 375 5.07 -22.91 -0.95
N THR A 376 5.62 -24.12 -0.93
CA THR A 376 6.74 -24.51 -1.81
C THR A 376 6.38 -25.70 -2.69
N ASN A 377 5.09 -25.99 -2.79
CA ASN A 377 4.56 -27.19 -3.43
C ASN A 377 5.05 -27.33 -4.88
N GLY A 378 5.91 -28.33 -5.11
CA GLY A 378 6.15 -28.89 -6.44
C GLY A 378 7.29 -28.30 -7.27
N ILE A 379 8.21 -27.51 -6.70
CA ILE A 379 9.42 -27.10 -7.43
C ILE A 379 10.41 -28.27 -7.47
N ALA A 380 10.22 -29.19 -8.41
CA ALA A 380 11.21 -30.21 -8.75
C ALA A 380 12.40 -29.53 -9.44
N GLY A 381 13.47 -29.22 -8.70
CA GLY A 381 14.66 -28.60 -9.30
C GLY A 381 15.66 -27.93 -8.36
N GLY A 382 15.37 -27.82 -7.06
CA GLY A 382 16.21 -27.03 -6.15
C GLY A 382 16.01 -25.54 -6.39
N SER A 383 16.02 -24.78 -5.33
CA SER A 383 15.92 -23.32 -5.37
C SER A 383 17.18 -22.72 -4.77
N ASP A 384 17.52 -21.56 -5.30
CA ASP A 384 18.88 -21.03 -5.30
C ASP A 384 18.97 -19.64 -4.65
N PHE A 385 17.96 -19.17 -3.89
CA PHE A 385 18.17 -17.94 -3.10
C PHE A 385 18.94 -18.28 -1.83
N ALA A 386 20.10 -17.64 -1.68
CA ALA A 386 20.95 -17.84 -0.52
C ALA A 386 20.28 -17.35 0.76
N THR A 387 19.52 -16.25 0.67
CA THR A 387 18.91 -15.58 1.82
C THR A 387 17.48 -15.11 1.51
N LEU A 388 16.54 -15.46 2.38
CA LEU A 388 15.20 -14.87 2.45
C LEU A 388 15.18 -13.83 3.57
N VAL A 389 14.90 -12.56 3.27
CA VAL A 389 14.78 -11.49 4.27
C VAL A 389 13.29 -11.19 4.50
N LEU A 390 12.89 -11.16 5.76
CA LEU A 390 11.51 -10.92 6.20
C LEU A 390 11.46 -9.66 7.06
N THR A 391 10.59 -8.72 6.70
CA THR A 391 10.41 -7.44 7.40
C THR A 391 8.92 -7.14 7.62
N GLY A 392 8.65 -6.18 8.51
CA GLY A 392 7.30 -5.63 8.70
C GLY A 392 6.62 -6.09 9.98
N LYS A 393 5.28 -6.07 10.02
CA LYS A 393 4.46 -6.20 11.25
C LYS A 393 3.51 -7.40 11.26
N GLY A 394 3.32 -8.09 10.14
CA GLY A 394 2.46 -9.26 10.05
C GLY A 394 3.14 -10.56 10.39
N ASN A 395 2.39 -11.65 10.27
CA ASN A 395 2.87 -12.99 10.55
C ASN A 395 3.29 -13.67 9.24
N VAL A 396 4.40 -14.41 9.26
CA VAL A 396 4.91 -15.15 8.11
C VAL A 396 4.88 -16.63 8.45
N ASN A 397 4.20 -17.44 7.64
CA ASN A 397 4.32 -18.89 7.66
C ASN A 397 5.23 -19.28 6.49
N PHE A 398 6.36 -19.90 6.78
CA PHE A 398 7.29 -20.38 5.76
C PHE A 398 7.52 -21.88 5.90
N ASP A 399 7.05 -22.65 4.93
CA ASP A 399 7.21 -24.10 4.91
C ASP A 399 8.35 -24.52 3.98
N ASN A 400 9.54 -24.71 4.56
CA ASN A 400 10.72 -25.22 3.86
C ASN A 400 10.86 -26.75 4.00
N ALA A 401 9.84 -27.50 4.46
CA ALA A 401 9.94 -28.95 4.73
C ALA A 401 10.42 -29.80 3.54
N ASN A 402 10.19 -29.32 2.31
CA ASN A 402 10.68 -29.98 1.10
C ASN A 402 12.17 -29.70 0.78
N GLY A 403 12.87 -28.91 1.62
CA GLY A 403 14.33 -28.79 1.68
C GLY A 403 15.01 -28.16 0.47
N THR A 404 14.32 -27.36 -0.33
CA THR A 404 14.87 -26.90 -1.62
C THR A 404 15.30 -25.44 -1.65
N LEU A 405 14.82 -24.57 -0.75
CA LEU A 405 14.71 -23.13 -1.07
C LEU A 405 15.76 -22.19 -0.50
N ALA A 406 15.84 -22.07 0.82
CA ALA A 406 16.69 -21.08 1.48
C ALA A 406 17.62 -21.78 2.46
N THR A 407 18.91 -21.42 2.41
CA THR A 407 19.90 -21.80 3.42
C THR A 407 20.07 -20.72 4.49
N SER A 408 19.51 -19.52 4.27
CA SER A 408 19.47 -18.45 5.24
C SER A 408 18.10 -17.77 5.23
N ILE A 409 17.53 -17.60 6.41
CA ILE A 409 16.28 -16.88 6.66
C ILE A 409 16.63 -15.77 7.65
N ASP A 410 16.38 -14.53 7.28
CA ASP A 410 16.61 -13.37 8.14
C ASP A 410 15.31 -12.63 8.42
N ALA A 411 14.70 -12.90 9.57
CA ALA A 411 13.52 -12.22 10.06
C ALA A 411 13.83 -11.11 11.08
N SER A 412 15.07 -10.63 11.17
CA SER A 412 15.47 -9.62 12.16
C SER A 412 14.69 -8.29 12.03
N GLY A 413 14.18 -7.98 10.83
CA GLY A 413 13.31 -6.82 10.58
C GLY A 413 11.81 -7.09 10.79
N LEU A 414 11.42 -8.32 11.14
CA LEU A 414 10.04 -8.72 11.38
C LEU A 414 9.66 -8.46 12.85
N SER A 415 8.58 -7.70 13.04
CA SER A 415 7.99 -7.41 14.35
C SER A 415 6.71 -8.19 14.65
N GLY A 416 6.14 -8.86 13.64
CA GLY A 416 5.17 -9.94 13.85
C GLY A 416 5.87 -11.30 13.99
N SER A 417 5.12 -12.41 13.94
CA SER A 417 5.68 -13.75 14.16
C SER A 417 6.12 -14.45 12.88
N LEU A 418 7.27 -15.12 12.90
CA LEU A 418 7.67 -16.15 11.93
C LEU A 418 7.24 -17.53 12.44
N ASN A 419 6.46 -18.29 11.66
CA ASN A 419 6.28 -19.73 11.83
C ASN A 419 7.05 -20.42 10.70
N PHE A 420 8.28 -20.84 10.99
CA PHE A 420 9.17 -21.52 10.06
C PHE A 420 9.12 -23.02 10.27
N LYS A 421 8.94 -23.79 9.19
CA LYS A 421 9.14 -25.22 9.18
C LYS A 421 10.40 -25.55 8.41
N ALA A 422 11.39 -26.10 9.12
CA ALA A 422 12.71 -26.40 8.61
C ALA A 422 12.67 -27.42 7.48
N GLY A 423 13.73 -27.44 6.66
CA GLY A 423 13.87 -28.32 5.50
C GLY A 423 14.94 -29.38 5.68
N ALA A 424 15.22 -30.13 4.60
CA ALA A 424 16.29 -31.13 4.58
C ALA A 424 17.70 -30.54 4.32
N LYS A 425 17.83 -29.22 4.15
CA LYS A 425 19.11 -28.53 4.00
C LYS A 425 19.57 -28.03 5.38
N ILE A 426 20.77 -27.46 5.42
CA ILE A 426 21.23 -26.71 6.59
C ILE A 426 20.90 -25.25 6.39
N GLU A 427 20.30 -24.68 7.42
CA GLU A 427 19.64 -23.40 7.48
C GLU A 427 20.21 -22.55 8.62
N THR A 428 20.42 -21.27 8.33
CA THR A 428 20.68 -20.24 9.33
C THR A 428 19.45 -19.35 9.43
N ILE A 429 18.80 -19.36 10.59
CA ILE A 429 17.50 -18.72 10.83
C ILE A 429 17.70 -17.61 11.87
N THR A 430 17.64 -16.35 11.44
CA THR A 430 17.63 -15.19 12.33
C THR A 430 16.18 -14.83 12.65
N LEU A 431 15.82 -14.86 13.93
CA LEU A 431 14.48 -14.52 14.41
C LEU A 431 14.29 -13.01 14.57
N GLY A 432 13.02 -12.60 14.55
CA GLY A 432 12.59 -11.21 14.69
C GLY A 432 12.34 -10.82 16.14
N SER A 433 11.65 -9.69 16.33
CA SER A 433 11.17 -9.30 17.67
C SER A 433 9.80 -9.88 18.01
N GLY A 434 9.29 -10.78 17.15
CA GLY A 434 7.98 -11.41 17.24
C GLY A 434 7.89 -12.47 18.32
N LYS A 435 6.86 -13.32 18.21
CA LYS A 435 6.82 -14.60 18.91
C LYS A 435 6.96 -15.68 17.87
N ASP A 436 8.17 -16.12 17.64
CA ASP A 436 8.51 -16.93 16.49
C ASP A 436 8.45 -18.43 16.83
N VAL A 437 8.17 -19.26 15.83
CA VAL A 437 8.13 -20.72 15.94
C VAL A 437 9.06 -21.29 14.88
N VAL A 438 9.98 -22.15 15.30
CA VAL A 438 10.91 -22.87 14.42
C VAL A 438 10.68 -24.37 14.60
N ASP A 439 10.03 -24.99 13.62
CA ASP A 439 9.59 -26.39 13.64
C ASP A 439 10.58 -27.29 12.87
N PHE A 440 11.22 -28.22 13.59
CA PHE A 440 12.11 -29.26 13.07
C PHE A 440 11.49 -30.67 13.19
N THR A 441 10.20 -30.81 13.47
CA THR A 441 9.55 -32.11 13.69
C THR A 441 9.54 -33.02 12.46
N ALA A 442 9.59 -32.43 11.27
CA ALA A 442 9.55 -33.15 10.00
C ALA A 442 10.94 -33.43 9.39
N THR A 443 12.02 -32.91 10.00
CA THR A 443 13.36 -32.86 9.41
C THR A 443 14.35 -33.75 10.15
N GLN A 444 15.20 -34.45 9.40
CA GLN A 444 16.34 -35.21 9.92
C GLN A 444 17.69 -34.64 9.45
N SER A 445 17.71 -33.42 8.92
CA SER A 445 18.90 -32.80 8.33
C SER A 445 19.85 -32.22 9.37
N SER A 446 19.31 -31.65 10.45
CA SER A 446 20.13 -31.05 11.49
C SER A 446 20.85 -32.11 12.31
N THR A 447 22.06 -32.43 11.91
CA THR A 447 22.91 -33.43 12.57
C THR A 447 24.12 -32.75 13.18
N TYR A 448 24.94 -33.52 13.89
CA TYR A 448 26.24 -33.03 14.37
C TYR A 448 27.14 -32.52 13.22
N ALA A 449 27.22 -33.24 12.10
CA ALA A 449 28.08 -32.85 10.97
C ALA A 449 27.51 -31.66 10.18
N ALA A 450 26.21 -31.41 10.30
CA ALA A 450 25.46 -30.45 9.50
C ALA A 450 24.37 -29.87 10.40
N THR A 451 24.71 -28.84 11.18
CA THR A 451 23.84 -28.30 12.24
C THR A 451 23.15 -27.02 11.77
N ASP A 452 21.82 -26.99 11.88
CA ASP A 452 21.01 -25.78 11.73
C ASP A 452 21.31 -24.79 12.85
N VAL A 453 21.31 -23.50 12.49
CA VAL A 453 21.63 -22.40 13.39
C VAL A 453 20.43 -21.48 13.53
N VAL A 454 19.96 -21.27 14.75
CA VAL A 454 18.95 -20.26 15.07
C VAL A 454 19.60 -19.13 15.85
N THR A 455 19.44 -17.90 15.40
CA THR A 455 19.96 -16.70 16.07
C THR A 455 18.82 -15.79 16.52
N SER A 456 19.10 -14.93 17.50
CA SER A 456 18.12 -14.01 18.11
C SER A 456 16.95 -14.69 18.83
N PHE A 457 17.10 -15.95 19.25
CA PHE A 457 16.09 -16.66 20.04
C PHE A 457 15.84 -15.96 21.39
N SER A 458 14.59 -15.62 21.66
CA SER A 458 14.18 -14.68 22.69
C SER A 458 12.91 -15.12 23.45
N THR A 459 12.45 -14.30 24.39
CA THR A 459 11.27 -14.63 25.21
C THR A 459 10.00 -14.61 24.38
N GLY A 460 9.33 -15.75 24.29
CA GLY A 460 8.10 -15.93 23.51
C GLY A 460 8.31 -16.74 22.23
N ASP A 461 9.56 -16.97 21.85
CA ASP A 461 9.91 -17.87 20.74
C ASP A 461 9.83 -19.33 21.17
N VAL A 462 9.54 -20.20 20.20
CA VAL A 462 9.36 -21.64 20.37
C VAL A 462 10.25 -22.39 19.37
N LEU A 463 11.06 -23.31 19.88
CA LEU A 463 11.73 -24.33 19.09
C LEU A 463 10.90 -25.62 19.21
N ASP A 464 10.25 -26.02 18.12
CA ASP A 464 9.42 -27.23 18.10
C ASP A 464 10.21 -28.43 17.55
N LEU A 465 10.59 -29.32 18.47
CA LEU A 465 11.20 -30.61 18.16
C LEU A 465 10.24 -31.77 18.47
N GLY A 466 8.96 -31.49 18.75
CA GLY A 466 7.99 -32.45 19.29
C GLY A 466 8.23 -32.78 20.77
N VAL A 467 9.05 -32.00 21.47
CA VAL A 467 9.34 -32.13 22.90
C VAL A 467 8.46 -31.15 23.66
N THR A 468 7.52 -31.65 24.44
CA THR A 468 6.58 -30.84 25.23
C THR A 468 6.65 -31.18 26.71
N GLY A 469 6.45 -30.18 27.56
CA GLY A 469 6.40 -30.29 29.01
C GLY A 469 7.78 -30.31 29.68
N LYS A 470 7.88 -29.59 30.80
CA LYS A 470 9.15 -29.34 31.51
C LYS A 470 9.95 -30.59 31.88
N ALA A 471 9.28 -31.70 32.19
CA ALA A 471 9.94 -32.95 32.56
C ALA A 471 10.71 -33.61 31.39
N ASN A 472 10.44 -33.18 30.15
CA ASN A 472 11.03 -33.74 28.94
C ASN A 472 12.22 -32.91 28.41
N MET A 473 12.64 -31.88 29.14
CA MET A 473 13.80 -31.07 28.82
C MET A 473 14.84 -31.12 29.94
N VAL A 474 16.07 -31.53 29.62
CA VAL A 474 17.15 -31.73 30.60
C VAL A 474 18.32 -30.80 30.31
N LYS A 475 18.75 -30.04 31.31
CA LYS A 475 20.02 -29.29 31.25
C LYS A 475 21.18 -30.23 31.55
N PHE A 476 22.12 -30.31 30.62
CA PHE A 476 23.37 -31.05 30.78
C PHE A 476 24.54 -30.07 31.07
N ASP A 477 25.40 -30.44 32.02
CA ASP A 477 26.62 -29.68 32.34
C ASP A 477 27.80 -30.21 31.52
N ALA A 478 28.14 -29.47 30.46
CA ALA A 478 29.21 -29.85 29.53
C ALA A 478 30.63 -29.54 30.04
N THR A 479 30.81 -29.00 31.25
CA THR A 479 32.14 -28.61 31.76
C THR A 479 33.12 -29.78 31.90
N GLY A 480 32.61 -31.00 32.09
CA GLY A 480 33.42 -32.23 32.18
C GLY A 480 33.76 -32.88 30.84
N ALA A 481 33.18 -32.42 29.73
CA ALA A 481 33.43 -32.99 28.41
C ALA A 481 34.72 -32.41 27.81
N VAL A 482 35.60 -33.28 27.31
CA VAL A 482 36.88 -32.90 26.70
C VAL A 482 36.77 -32.61 25.20
N SER A 483 35.64 -32.93 24.58
CA SER A 483 35.34 -32.62 23.18
C SER A 483 33.84 -32.34 23.00
N PHE A 484 33.49 -31.71 21.88
CA PHE A 484 32.09 -31.39 21.59
C PHE A 484 31.28 -32.66 21.32
N GLU A 485 31.86 -33.65 20.66
CA GLU A 485 31.26 -34.96 20.40
C GLU A 485 30.97 -35.72 21.70
N GLN A 486 31.90 -35.63 22.67
CA GLN A 486 31.66 -36.20 23.99
C GLN A 486 30.52 -35.48 24.72
N ALA A 487 30.44 -34.15 24.61
CA ALA A 487 29.35 -33.37 25.19
C ALA A 487 27.99 -33.75 24.59
N LEU A 488 27.91 -33.88 23.26
CA LEU A 488 26.72 -34.33 22.56
C LEU A 488 26.26 -35.73 23.03
N THR A 489 27.19 -36.69 23.09
CA THR A 489 26.90 -38.06 23.55
C THR A 489 26.38 -38.05 24.99
N GLN A 490 27.06 -37.34 25.90
CA GLN A 490 26.65 -37.26 27.30
C GLN A 490 25.32 -36.52 27.49
N ALA A 491 25.01 -35.54 26.64
CA ALA A 491 23.71 -34.87 26.65
C ALA A 491 22.58 -35.84 26.30
N VAL A 492 22.73 -36.67 25.27
CA VAL A 492 21.72 -37.69 24.93
C VAL A 492 21.59 -38.78 25.99
N ASP A 493 22.72 -39.23 26.57
CA ASP A 493 22.69 -40.17 27.70
C ASP A 493 21.90 -39.59 28.90
N SER A 494 21.95 -38.27 29.10
CA SER A 494 21.24 -37.60 30.21
C SER A 494 19.72 -37.67 30.11
N VAL A 495 19.18 -37.87 28.90
CA VAL A 495 17.75 -38.12 28.65
C VAL A 495 17.42 -39.60 28.47
N ALA A 496 18.38 -40.49 28.75
CA ALA A 496 18.24 -41.94 28.66
C ALA A 496 17.80 -42.45 27.28
N ASN A 497 18.24 -41.79 26.20
CA ASN A 497 17.91 -42.18 24.81
C ASN A 497 16.39 -42.22 24.55
N ASP A 498 15.64 -41.31 25.20
CA ASP A 498 14.20 -41.20 25.06
C ASP A 498 13.86 -40.19 23.96
N ALA A 499 13.36 -40.69 22.83
CA ALA A 499 12.99 -39.87 21.67
C ALA A 499 11.87 -38.84 21.93
N SER A 500 11.20 -38.87 23.09
CA SER A 500 10.25 -37.84 23.52
C SER A 500 10.87 -36.69 24.31
N LYS A 501 12.19 -36.77 24.57
CA LYS A 501 12.95 -35.81 25.38
C LYS A 501 14.08 -35.16 24.60
N ALA A 502 14.52 -34.01 25.07
CA ALA A 502 15.73 -33.35 24.58
C ALA A 502 16.62 -32.93 25.75
N ALA A 503 17.91 -32.88 25.47
CA ALA A 503 18.91 -32.30 26.36
C ALA A 503 19.43 -31.00 25.76
N TRP A 504 19.87 -30.08 26.61
CA TRP A 504 20.55 -28.87 26.16
C TRP A 504 21.75 -28.54 27.03
N PHE A 505 22.74 -27.88 26.43
CA PHE A 505 23.93 -27.40 27.13
C PHE A 505 24.52 -26.18 26.43
N THR A 506 25.25 -25.35 27.18
CA THR A 506 26.06 -24.27 26.60
C THR A 506 27.49 -24.77 26.39
N TRP A 507 28.04 -24.57 25.20
CA TRP A 507 29.41 -24.98 24.87
C TRP A 507 30.41 -23.84 25.08
N THR A 508 31.70 -24.18 24.95
CA THR A 508 32.83 -23.24 25.13
C THR A 508 32.86 -22.10 24.11
N ASP A 509 32.13 -22.23 23.00
CA ASP A 509 31.94 -21.18 21.99
C ASP A 509 30.86 -20.14 22.39
N GLY A 510 30.24 -20.31 23.56
CA GLY A 510 29.22 -19.40 24.09
C GLY A 510 27.82 -19.62 23.51
N ASN A 511 27.60 -20.67 22.71
CA ASN A 511 26.30 -21.00 22.14
C ASN A 511 25.62 -22.14 22.91
N THR A 512 24.29 -22.17 22.88
CA THR A 512 23.49 -23.27 23.43
C THR A 512 23.16 -24.27 22.34
N TYR A 513 23.34 -25.56 22.63
CA TYR A 513 23.02 -26.66 21.74
C TYR A 513 21.86 -27.46 22.32
N VAL A 514 20.90 -27.81 21.47
CA VAL A 514 19.78 -28.68 21.80
C VAL A 514 19.95 -29.99 21.04
N VAL A 515 19.88 -31.11 21.75
CA VAL A 515 20.10 -32.43 21.18
C VAL A 515 18.91 -33.32 21.52
N LYS A 516 18.43 -34.04 20.50
CA LYS A 516 17.36 -35.01 20.63
C LYS A 516 17.77 -36.30 19.95
N ASP A 517 17.67 -37.40 20.68
CA ASP A 517 17.84 -38.74 20.11
C ASP A 517 16.67 -39.03 19.16
N THR A 518 16.99 -39.16 17.88
CA THR A 518 16.03 -39.58 16.85
C THR A 518 16.41 -40.93 16.24
N ASP A 519 17.62 -41.44 16.52
CA ASP A 519 18.10 -42.74 16.09
C ASP A 519 18.37 -43.67 17.28
N THR A 520 17.29 -44.20 17.86
CA THR A 520 17.33 -45.17 18.98
C THR A 520 18.12 -46.46 18.69
N SER A 521 18.58 -46.67 17.45
CA SER A 521 19.40 -47.81 17.07
C SER A 521 20.89 -47.63 17.37
N LYS A 522 21.34 -46.40 17.66
CA LYS A 522 22.73 -46.07 17.99
C LYS A 522 22.84 -45.62 19.44
N THR A 523 23.92 -46.04 20.10
CA THR A 523 24.23 -45.65 21.49
C THR A 523 25.31 -44.56 21.57
N VAL A 524 25.72 -44.00 20.43
CA VAL A 524 26.77 -42.98 20.33
C VAL A 524 26.37 -41.98 19.25
N ILE A 525 26.39 -40.69 19.59
CA ILE A 525 26.27 -39.62 18.61
C ILE A 525 27.62 -39.50 17.90
N ASP A 526 27.64 -39.79 16.61
CA ASP A 526 28.79 -39.56 15.75
C ASP A 526 28.38 -38.75 14.52
N GLN A 527 29.34 -38.45 13.64
CA GLN A 527 29.09 -37.69 12.40
C GLN A 527 28.07 -38.37 11.47
N ASN A 528 27.71 -39.63 11.74
CA ASN A 528 26.75 -40.42 10.98
C ASN A 528 25.48 -40.74 11.78
N SER A 529 25.31 -40.25 13.02
CA SER A 529 24.07 -40.50 13.77
C SER A 529 22.95 -39.65 13.17
N GLY A 530 21.76 -40.24 13.10
CA GLY A 530 20.56 -39.52 12.63
C GLY A 530 19.94 -38.63 13.70
N ASP A 531 20.69 -38.34 14.78
CA ASP A 531 20.22 -37.55 15.91
C ASP A 531 20.12 -36.08 15.56
N LEU A 532 19.10 -35.43 16.10
CA LEU A 532 18.83 -34.03 15.83
C LEU A 532 19.70 -33.15 16.74
N VAL A 533 20.51 -32.29 16.15
CA VAL A 533 21.36 -31.30 16.86
C VAL A 533 21.03 -29.92 16.32
N ILE A 534 20.58 -29.00 17.17
CA ILE A 534 20.30 -27.59 16.81
C ILE A 534 21.24 -26.67 17.58
N LYS A 535 21.80 -25.66 16.89
CA LYS A 535 22.59 -24.60 17.53
C LYS A 535 21.75 -23.34 17.71
N LEU A 536 21.63 -22.87 18.94
CA LEU A 536 21.06 -21.57 19.29
C LEU A 536 22.18 -20.58 19.62
N ALA A 537 22.21 -19.42 18.97
CA ALA A 537 23.24 -18.43 19.24
C ALA A 537 23.08 -17.80 20.63
N GLY A 538 24.19 -17.76 21.37
CA GLY A 538 24.24 -17.23 22.74
C GLY A 538 23.98 -18.27 23.83
N ALA A 539 24.30 -17.89 25.07
CA ALA A 539 24.11 -18.71 26.25
C ALA A 539 22.68 -18.56 26.77
N LEU A 540 21.83 -19.54 26.47
CA LEU A 540 20.41 -19.55 26.79
C LEU A 540 20.09 -20.58 27.88
N ASP A 541 19.11 -20.28 28.72
CA ASP A 541 18.51 -21.21 29.70
C ASP A 541 17.17 -21.69 29.15
N LEU A 542 17.01 -23.00 28.93
CA LEU A 542 15.86 -23.57 28.22
C LEU A 542 14.98 -24.44 29.11
N THR A 543 13.68 -24.42 28.84
CA THR A 543 12.67 -25.34 29.38
C THR A 543 11.76 -25.81 28.24
N ALA A 544 10.81 -26.72 28.53
CA ALA A 544 9.73 -27.05 27.61
C ALA A 544 8.35 -26.84 28.27
N ASP A 545 7.35 -26.51 27.46
CA ASP A 545 5.96 -26.36 27.88
C ASP A 545 4.99 -27.06 26.89
N GLY A 546 3.70 -26.70 26.91
CA GLY A 546 2.71 -27.32 26.01
C GLY A 546 2.88 -26.97 24.52
N SER A 547 3.72 -25.98 24.19
CA SER A 547 3.95 -25.49 22.83
C SER A 547 5.29 -25.96 22.24
N GLY A 548 6.30 -26.22 23.07
CA GLY A 548 7.61 -26.69 22.62
C GLY A 548 8.72 -26.32 23.60
N ILE A 549 9.94 -26.15 23.07
CA ILE A 549 11.11 -25.67 23.83
C ILE A 549 11.13 -24.14 23.80
N ILE A 550 11.31 -23.52 24.96
CA ILE A 550 11.26 -22.07 25.17
C ILE A 550 12.38 -21.61 26.13
N LEU A 551 12.59 -20.30 26.27
CA LEU A 551 13.43 -19.75 27.34
C LEU A 551 12.77 -19.96 28.72
N ALA A 552 13.57 -20.31 29.72
CA ALA A 552 13.14 -20.67 31.08
C ALA A 552 12.71 -19.50 31.98
#